data_AF-A0A0Q9L2U6-F1
#
_entry.id   AF-A0A0Q9L2U6-F1
#
_cell.length_a   1.000
_cell.length_b   1.000
_cell.length_c   1.000
_cell.angle_alpha   90.00
_cell.angle_beta   90.00
_cell.angle_gamma   90.00
#
_symmetry.space_group_name_H-M   'P 1'
#
loop_
_entity.id
_entity.type
_entity.pdbx_description
1 polymer ?
#
loop_
_entity_poly.entity_id
_entity_poly.type
_entity_poly.pdbx_seq_one_letter_code
_entity_poly.pdbx_strand_id
1 'polypeptide(L)'
;MKTCPYCHLALVLDADQYYCTFCQMTVVSIDVPNDVSRKPLVFDSYFYADYAELSTPELMKKSTFFLVFLLRLVRQERTDINKHLKLFNKVIDAGTHDYLEAAQESGRTYEWWTRKAWVIENILRDRIGHFPTRITRYGTRKIQNGHRNFLI
;
A
#
# COMPACT_ATOMS: atom_id res chain seq x y z
N MET A 1 -31.17 -17.28 4.23
CA MET A 1 -30.84 -17.25 2.79
C MET A 1 -29.37 -16.91 2.63
N LYS A 2 -28.66 -17.58 1.72
CA LYS A 2 -27.27 -17.26 1.39
C LYS A 2 -27.26 -16.06 0.43
N THR A 3 -26.46 -15.05 0.72
CA THR A 3 -26.42 -13.80 -0.05
C THR A 3 -25.06 -13.60 -0.71
N CYS A 4 -25.05 -12.93 -1.86
CA CYS A 4 -23.83 -12.59 -2.57
C CYS A 4 -23.03 -11.55 -1.77
N PRO A 5 -21.73 -11.77 -1.46
CA PRO A 5 -20.94 -10.83 -0.68
C PRO A 5 -20.64 -9.49 -1.39
N TYR A 6 -20.99 -9.37 -2.67
CA TYR A 6 -20.74 -8.19 -3.50
C TYR A 6 -22.00 -7.31 -3.65
N CYS A 7 -23.13 -7.92 -4.05
CA CYS A 7 -24.38 -7.19 -4.32
C CYS A 7 -25.48 -7.45 -3.29
N HIS A 8 -25.28 -8.38 -2.36
CA HIS A 8 -26.23 -8.77 -1.31
C HIS A 8 -27.53 -9.43 -1.80
N LEU A 9 -27.63 -9.76 -3.10
CA LEU A 9 -28.76 -10.53 -3.63
C LEU A 9 -28.64 -12.02 -3.30
N ALA A 10 -29.78 -12.71 -3.33
CA ALA A 10 -29.87 -14.15 -3.10
C ALA A 10 -29.01 -14.94 -4.10
N LEU A 11 -28.28 -15.93 -3.60
CA LEU A 11 -27.53 -16.86 -4.44
C LEU A 11 -28.42 -18.03 -4.86
N VAL A 12 -28.22 -18.50 -6.09
CA VAL A 12 -28.79 -19.75 -6.59
C VAL A 12 -27.78 -20.86 -6.35
N LEU A 13 -28.23 -22.02 -5.91
CA LEU A 13 -27.38 -23.21 -5.80
C LEU A 13 -27.45 -23.97 -7.13
N ASP A 14 -26.33 -24.10 -7.82
CA ASP A 14 -26.19 -24.85 -9.07
C ASP A 14 -24.98 -25.78 -8.98
N ALA A 15 -25.18 -27.08 -9.18
CA ALA A 15 -24.15 -28.13 -9.10
C ALA A 15 -23.17 -27.97 -7.90
N ASP A 16 -23.72 -27.81 -6.69
CA ASP A 16 -22.99 -27.58 -5.42
C ASP A 16 -22.19 -26.27 -5.31
N GLN A 17 -22.40 -25.34 -6.25
CA GLN A 17 -21.79 -24.02 -6.24
C GLN A 17 -22.84 -22.93 -6.08
N TYR A 18 -22.47 -21.85 -5.39
CA TYR A 18 -23.34 -20.69 -5.30
C TYR A 18 -23.10 -19.76 -6.49
N TYR A 19 -24.15 -19.43 -7.23
CA TYR A 19 -24.09 -18.51 -8.37
C TYR A 19 -24.91 -17.25 -8.10
N CYS A 20 -24.34 -16.09 -8.40
CA CYS A 20 -25.03 -14.81 -8.34
C CYS A 20 -25.46 -14.38 -9.74
N THR A 21 -26.77 -14.31 -9.98
CA THR A 21 -27.33 -13.93 -11.30
C THR A 21 -27.11 -12.46 -11.63
N PHE A 22 -27.04 -11.58 -10.63
CA PHE A 22 -26.77 -10.15 -10.84
C PHE A 22 -25.30 -9.86 -11.11
N CYS A 23 -24.39 -10.43 -10.30
CA CYS A 23 -22.95 -10.28 -10.51
C CYS A 23 -22.40 -11.20 -11.62
N GLN A 24 -23.21 -12.13 -12.11
CA GLN A 24 -22.88 -13.11 -13.14
C GLN A 24 -21.62 -13.91 -12.81
N MET A 25 -21.47 -14.35 -11.56
CA MET A 25 -20.28 -15.05 -11.10
C MET A 25 -20.61 -16.15 -10.10
N THR A 26 -19.75 -17.17 -10.08
CA THR A 26 -19.70 -18.17 -9.02
C THR A 26 -19.06 -17.57 -7.77
N VAL A 27 -19.68 -17.83 -6.61
CA VAL A 27 -19.19 -17.45 -5.29
C VAL A 27 -18.74 -18.72 -4.58
N VAL A 28 -17.47 -18.74 -4.15
CA VAL A 28 -16.90 -19.87 -3.41
C VAL A 28 -17.62 -19.99 -2.06
N SER A 29 -17.96 -21.20 -1.64
CA SER A 29 -18.74 -21.45 -0.42
C SER A 29 -18.15 -20.81 0.85
N ILE A 30 -16.82 -20.74 0.96
CA ILE A 30 -16.11 -20.07 2.08
C ILE A 30 -16.37 -18.56 2.16
N ASP A 31 -16.69 -17.95 1.02
CA ASP A 31 -16.93 -16.52 0.86
C ASP A 31 -18.41 -16.15 1.00
N VAL A 32 -19.29 -17.13 1.23
CA VAL A 32 -20.72 -16.90 1.35
C VAL A 32 -21.08 -16.62 2.81
N PRO A 33 -21.36 -15.34 3.16
CA PRO A 33 -21.67 -15.00 4.52
C PRO A 33 -23.00 -15.61 4.95
N ASN A 34 -23.11 -15.89 6.26
CA ASN A 34 -24.36 -16.34 6.87
C ASN A 34 -25.36 -15.18 7.08
N ASP A 35 -24.90 -13.94 6.92
CA ASP A 35 -25.66 -12.69 7.04
C ASP A 35 -25.43 -11.78 5.82
N VAL A 36 -26.05 -10.59 5.84
CA VAL A 36 -25.87 -9.55 4.83
C VAL A 36 -24.61 -8.73 5.16
N SER A 37 -23.45 -9.36 5.18
CA SER A 37 -22.17 -8.68 5.40
C SER A 37 -21.33 -8.61 4.13
N ARG A 38 -20.59 -7.51 4.00
CA ARG A 38 -19.59 -7.37 2.95
C ARG A 38 -18.39 -8.27 3.28
N LYS A 39 -17.71 -8.75 2.24
CA LYS A 39 -16.45 -9.50 2.39
C LYS A 39 -15.47 -8.76 3.33
N PRO A 40 -14.96 -9.42 4.38
CA PRO A 40 -13.96 -8.82 5.25
C PRO A 40 -12.69 -8.58 4.43
N LEU A 41 -12.15 -7.37 4.54
CA LEU A 41 -10.88 -7.05 3.92
C LEU A 41 -9.76 -7.62 4.80
N VAL A 42 -8.98 -8.54 4.25
CA VAL A 42 -7.79 -9.09 4.92
C VAL A 42 -6.62 -8.14 4.67
N PHE A 43 -6.03 -7.61 5.74
CA PHE A 43 -4.87 -6.74 5.68
C PHE A 43 -3.75 -7.23 6.58
N ASP A 44 -2.51 -6.99 6.14
CA ASP A 44 -1.35 -7.08 7.00
C ASP A 44 -1.49 -6.04 8.13
N SER A 45 -1.32 -6.47 9.37
CA SER A 45 -1.52 -5.63 10.57
C SER A 45 -0.42 -4.59 10.77
N TYR A 46 0.73 -4.76 10.12
CA TYR A 46 1.91 -3.90 10.26
C TYR A 46 2.53 -3.58 8.91
N PHE A 47 2.95 -2.33 8.73
CA PHE A 47 3.63 -1.83 7.54
C PHE A 47 4.94 -1.16 7.94
N TYR A 48 6.06 -1.66 7.42
CA TYR A 48 7.40 -1.12 7.64
C TYR A 48 7.98 -0.61 6.31
N ALA A 49 8.88 0.38 6.39
CA ALA A 49 9.54 0.92 5.20
C ALA A 49 10.42 -0.13 4.52
N ASP A 50 10.96 -1.08 5.29
CA ASP A 50 11.83 -2.18 4.87
C ASP A 50 11.17 -3.11 3.85
N TYR A 51 9.84 -3.14 3.77
CA TYR A 51 9.14 -3.82 2.68
C TYR A 51 9.48 -3.24 1.29
N ALA A 52 10.12 -2.07 1.22
CA ALA A 52 10.69 -1.55 -0.01
C ALA A 52 11.81 -2.44 -0.54
N GLU A 53 12.46 -3.27 0.28
CA GLU A 53 13.50 -4.21 -0.15
C GLU A 53 12.96 -5.33 -1.05
N LEU A 54 11.66 -5.65 -0.94
CA LEU A 54 10.99 -6.61 -1.82
C LEU A 54 11.31 -6.33 -3.29
N SER A 55 11.48 -7.41 -4.04
CA SER A 55 11.68 -7.35 -5.48
C SER A 55 10.42 -6.84 -6.17
N THR A 56 10.57 -6.27 -7.38
CA THR A 56 9.42 -5.80 -8.15
C THR A 56 8.36 -6.89 -8.37
N PRO A 57 8.70 -8.15 -8.71
CA PRO A 57 7.71 -9.23 -8.82
C PRO A 57 6.97 -9.54 -7.51
N GLU A 58 7.62 -9.41 -6.35
CA GLU A 58 6.98 -9.60 -5.05
C GLU A 58 6.02 -8.44 -4.73
N LEU A 59 6.44 -7.20 -5.00
CA LEU A 59 5.58 -6.02 -4.87
C LEU A 59 4.35 -6.11 -5.78
N MET A 60 4.50 -6.63 -6.99
CA MET A 60 3.39 -6.86 -7.92
C MET A 60 2.36 -7.88 -7.42
N LYS A 61 2.70 -8.74 -6.45
CA LYS A 61 1.76 -9.68 -5.81
C LYS A 61 1.03 -9.07 -4.62
N LYS A 62 1.51 -7.96 -4.06
CA LYS A 62 0.89 -7.28 -2.92
C LYS A 62 -0.38 -6.55 -3.33
N SER A 63 -1.30 -6.34 -2.37
CA SER A 63 -2.55 -5.61 -2.64
C SER A 63 -2.28 -4.13 -2.98
N THR A 64 -3.18 -3.51 -3.73
CA THR A 64 -3.07 -2.07 -4.04
C THR A 64 -3.00 -1.24 -2.76
N PHE A 65 -3.80 -1.61 -1.76
CA PHE A 65 -3.79 -0.99 -0.44
C PHE A 65 -2.40 -1.03 0.22
N PHE A 66 -1.76 -2.21 0.22
CA PHE A 66 -0.40 -2.38 0.76
C PHE A 66 0.58 -1.43 0.07
N LEU A 67 0.54 -1.35 -1.25
CA LEU A 67 1.43 -0.50 -2.04
C LEU A 67 1.22 0.99 -1.75
N VAL A 68 -0.02 1.44 -1.53
CA VAL A 68 -0.31 2.83 -1.13
C VAL A 68 0.33 3.16 0.22
N PHE A 69 0.26 2.25 1.19
CA PHE A 69 0.89 2.45 2.49
C PHE A 69 2.41 2.44 2.39
N LEU A 70 2.98 1.48 1.66
CA LEU A 70 4.42 1.39 1.47
C LEU A 70 4.97 2.64 0.77
N LEU A 71 4.29 3.13 -0.28
CA LEU A 71 4.70 4.36 -0.97
C LEU A 71 4.75 5.57 -0.03
N ARG A 72 3.84 5.64 0.94
CA ARG A 72 3.85 6.70 1.95
C ARG A 72 5.10 6.62 2.82
N LEU A 73 5.46 5.43 3.30
CA LEU A 73 6.65 5.20 4.11
C LEU A 73 7.93 5.51 3.33
N VAL A 74 8.05 4.97 2.12
CA VAL A 74 9.17 5.23 1.20
C VAL A 74 9.37 6.73 0.92
N ARG A 75 8.29 7.48 0.66
CA ARG A 75 8.36 8.93 0.44
C ARG A 75 8.76 9.69 1.72
N GLN A 76 8.42 9.17 2.90
CA GLN A 76 8.84 9.73 4.17
C GLN A 76 10.35 9.54 4.37
N GLU A 77 10.86 8.32 4.22
CA GLU A 77 12.31 8.01 4.30
C GLU A 77 13.13 8.87 3.34
N ARG A 78 12.69 8.96 2.07
CA ARG A 78 13.32 9.84 1.07
C ARG A 78 13.37 11.30 1.53
N THR A 79 12.29 11.78 2.16
CA THR A 79 12.21 13.17 2.64
C THR A 79 13.18 13.40 3.79
N ASP A 80 13.30 12.45 4.71
CA ASP A 80 14.16 12.55 5.88
C ASP A 80 15.64 12.48 5.48
N ILE A 81 16.03 11.57 4.59
CA ILE A 81 17.40 11.52 4.07
C ILE A 81 17.76 12.78 3.27
N ASN A 82 16.83 13.36 2.51
CA ASN A 82 17.08 14.62 1.82
C ASN A 82 17.36 15.78 2.80
N LYS A 83 16.76 15.78 4.00
CA LYS A 83 17.09 16.77 5.04
C LYS A 83 18.52 16.58 5.53
N HIS A 84 18.94 15.33 5.77
CA HIS A 84 20.32 15.02 6.18
C HIS A 84 21.33 15.41 5.10
N LEU A 85 21.07 15.05 3.84
CA LEU A 85 21.93 15.40 2.71
C LEU A 85 22.12 16.92 2.59
N LYS A 86 21.04 17.70 2.71
CA LYS A 86 21.10 19.17 2.71
C LYS A 86 21.90 19.73 3.89
N LEU A 87 21.82 19.10 5.06
CA LEU A 87 22.61 19.50 6.22
C LEU A 87 24.10 19.26 5.98
N PHE A 88 24.47 18.06 5.53
CA PHE A 88 25.87 17.73 5.25
C PHE A 88 26.47 18.62 4.18
N ASN A 89 25.75 18.87 3.08
CA ASN A 89 26.23 19.77 2.03
C ASN A 89 26.49 21.18 2.55
N LYS A 90 25.62 21.72 3.41
CA LYS A 90 25.86 23.04 4.04
C LYS A 90 27.10 23.08 4.92
N VAL A 91 27.38 21.99 5.65
CA VAL A 91 28.57 21.90 6.52
C VAL A 91 29.85 21.79 5.68
N ILE A 92 29.81 21.03 4.58
CA ILE A 92 30.90 20.93 3.60
C ILE A 92 31.16 22.29 2.95
N ASP A 93 30.10 22.98 2.50
CA ASP A 93 30.20 24.32 1.89
C ASP A 93 30.76 25.35 2.88
N ALA A 94 30.58 25.15 4.19
CA ALA A 94 31.16 25.97 5.25
C ALA A 94 32.66 25.66 5.54
N GLY A 95 33.25 24.70 4.82
CA GLY A 95 34.68 24.38 4.86
C GLY A 95 35.04 23.11 5.63
N THR A 96 34.07 22.42 6.24
CA THR A 96 34.32 21.19 7.02
C THR A 96 34.15 19.95 6.14
N HIS A 97 35.27 19.29 5.81
CA HIS A 97 35.29 18.14 4.90
C HIS A 97 35.06 16.80 5.63
N ASP A 98 34.98 16.79 6.96
CA ASP A 98 34.79 15.59 7.79
C ASP A 98 33.49 14.83 7.48
N TYR A 99 32.52 15.50 6.85
CA TYR A 99 31.22 14.93 6.50
C TYR A 99 31.09 14.51 5.03
N LEU A 100 32.17 14.54 4.25
CA LEU A 100 32.12 14.16 2.83
C LEU A 100 31.61 12.73 2.63
N GLU A 101 32.09 11.76 3.41
CA GLU A 101 31.68 10.36 3.31
C GLU A 101 30.19 10.18 3.68
N ALA A 102 29.76 10.81 4.78
CA ALA A 102 28.37 10.79 5.21
C ALA A 102 27.42 11.44 4.19
N ALA A 103 27.87 12.51 3.50
CA ALA A 103 27.12 13.14 2.41
C ALA A 103 26.99 12.20 1.20
N GLN A 104 28.07 11.52 0.81
CA GLN A 104 28.05 10.54 -0.29
C GLN A 104 27.15 9.34 0.02
N GLU A 105 27.23 8.79 1.23
CA GLU A 105 26.34 7.72 1.66
C GLU A 105 24.88 8.16 1.67
N SER A 106 24.57 9.32 2.25
CA SER A 106 23.23 9.90 2.23
C SER A 106 22.70 10.10 0.80
N GLY A 107 23.57 10.48 -0.14
CA GLY A 107 23.24 10.60 -1.56
C GLY A 107 22.84 9.27 -2.18
N ARG A 108 23.61 8.20 -1.94
CA ARG A 108 23.29 6.85 -2.41
C ARG A 108 21.97 6.34 -1.82
N THR A 109 21.77 6.54 -0.52
CA THR A 109 20.53 6.12 0.16
C THR A 109 19.32 6.92 -0.38
N TYR A 110 19.47 8.22 -0.62
CA TYR A 110 18.43 9.05 -1.23
C TYR A 110 18.04 8.55 -2.64
N GLU A 111 19.03 8.21 -3.47
CA GLU A 111 18.80 7.66 -4.80
C GLU A 111 18.05 6.32 -4.72
N TRP A 112 18.46 5.44 -3.81
CA TRP A 112 17.81 4.15 -3.61
C TRP A 112 16.32 4.31 -3.25
N TRP A 113 15.98 5.14 -2.27
CA TRP A 113 14.58 5.40 -1.91
C TRP A 113 13.79 6.07 -3.04
N THR A 114 14.45 6.93 -3.83
CA THR A 114 13.83 7.56 -5.00
C THR A 114 13.45 6.52 -6.05
N ARG A 115 14.35 5.60 -6.37
CA ARG A 115 14.09 4.51 -7.33
C ARG A 115 13.01 3.56 -6.81
N LYS A 116 13.02 3.21 -5.52
CA LYS A 116 11.95 2.39 -4.91
C LYS A 116 10.59 3.09 -4.94
N ALA A 117 10.53 4.41 -4.71
CA ALA A 117 9.30 5.19 -4.86
C ALA A 117 8.74 5.07 -6.29
N TRP A 118 9.58 5.21 -7.30
CA TRP A 118 9.16 5.11 -8.71
C TRP A 118 8.64 3.72 -9.08
N VAL A 119 9.28 2.66 -8.60
CA VAL A 119 8.79 1.29 -8.81
C VAL A 119 7.37 1.14 -8.28
N ILE A 120 7.12 1.57 -7.05
CA ILE A 120 5.80 1.44 -6.42
C ILE A 120 4.78 2.35 -7.11
N GLU A 121 5.15 3.57 -7.49
CA GLU A 121 4.29 4.51 -8.22
C GLU A 121 3.86 3.95 -9.58
N ASN A 122 4.77 3.29 -10.31
CA ASN A 122 4.45 2.68 -11.60
C ASN A 122 3.50 1.49 -11.43
N ILE A 123 3.73 0.60 -10.46
CA ILE A 123 2.80 -0.51 -10.16
C ILE A 123 1.41 0.04 -9.80
N LEU A 124 1.35 1.11 -9.01
CA LEU A 124 0.07 1.76 -8.67
C LEU A 124 -0.58 2.40 -9.89
N ARG A 125 0.19 3.06 -10.76
CA ARG A 125 -0.33 3.64 -12.01
C ARG A 125 -0.97 2.59 -12.90
N ASP A 126 -0.33 1.43 -13.04
CA ASP A 126 -0.87 0.32 -13.83
C ASP A 126 -2.20 -0.22 -13.27
N ARG A 127 -2.41 -0.13 -11.95
CA ARG A 127 -3.61 -0.68 -11.28
C ARG A 127 -4.79 0.27 -11.17
N ILE A 128 -4.53 1.55 -10.88
CA ILE A 128 -5.59 2.53 -10.57
C ILE A 128 -5.55 3.78 -11.46
N GLY A 129 -4.66 3.82 -12.46
CA GLY A 129 -4.56 4.88 -13.46
C GLY A 129 -3.86 6.16 -12.99
N HIS A 130 -4.01 6.56 -11.73
CA HIS A 130 -3.36 7.75 -11.17
C HIS A 130 -3.05 7.57 -9.69
N PHE A 131 -1.92 8.12 -9.23
CA PHE A 131 -1.60 8.23 -7.81
C PHE A 131 -1.28 9.67 -7.35
N PRO A 132 -1.82 10.16 -6.22
CA PRO A 132 -1.64 11.55 -5.79
C PRO A 132 -0.19 11.87 -5.38
N THR A 133 0.23 13.11 -5.66
CA THR A 133 1.55 13.65 -5.30
C THR A 133 1.76 13.70 -3.78
N ARG A 134 0.67 13.78 -2.99
CA ARG A 134 0.69 13.74 -1.53
C ARG A 134 -0.24 12.64 -1.00
N ILE A 135 0.32 11.75 -0.16
CA ILE A 135 -0.44 10.80 0.65
C ILE A 135 -0.52 11.36 2.06
N THR A 136 -1.62 12.02 2.41
CA THR A 136 -1.77 12.59 3.75
C THR A 136 -2.08 11.49 4.78
N ARG A 137 -1.62 11.71 6.02
CA ARG A 137 -1.88 10.81 7.15
C ARG A 137 -3.39 10.58 7.38
N TYR A 138 -4.24 11.54 7.01
CA TYR A 138 -5.70 11.47 7.08
C TYR A 138 -6.34 10.44 6.14
N GLY A 139 -5.87 10.33 4.88
CA GLY A 139 -6.39 9.34 3.94
C GLY A 139 -6.10 7.91 4.40
N THR A 140 -4.88 7.66 4.86
CA THR A 140 -4.48 6.35 5.40
C THR A 140 -5.13 6.04 6.76
N ARG A 141 -5.34 7.04 7.63
CA ARG A 141 -6.03 6.83 8.93
C ARG A 141 -7.51 6.55 8.74
N LYS A 142 -8.20 7.15 7.77
CA LYS A 142 -9.61 6.79 7.50
C LYS A 142 -9.74 5.35 7.02
N ILE A 143 -8.78 4.86 6.24
CA ILE A 143 -8.81 3.47 5.82
C ILE A 143 -8.47 2.57 7.02
N GLN A 144 -7.43 2.87 7.82
CA GLN A 144 -7.13 2.11 9.05
C GLN A 144 -8.25 2.17 10.12
N ASN A 145 -8.87 3.33 10.34
CA ASN A 145 -9.87 3.56 11.40
C ASN A 145 -11.29 3.21 10.96
N GLY A 146 -11.58 3.21 9.65
CA GLY A 146 -12.84 2.68 9.11
C GLY A 146 -13.06 1.22 9.49
N HIS A 147 -12.00 0.48 9.88
CA HIS A 147 -12.06 -0.91 10.32
C HIS A 147 -12.25 -1.11 11.82
N ARG A 148 -11.85 -0.16 12.67
CA ARG A 148 -12.12 -0.30 14.13
C ARG A 148 -13.61 -0.17 14.46
N ASN A 149 -14.40 0.44 13.59
CA ASN A 149 -15.85 0.63 13.78
C ASN A 149 -16.71 -0.54 13.25
N PHE A 150 -16.11 -1.63 12.75
CA PHE A 150 -16.83 -2.86 12.39
C PHE A 150 -16.57 -4.03 13.37
N LEU A 151 -15.96 -3.74 14.53
CA LEU A 151 -15.74 -4.67 15.63
C LEU A 151 -16.61 -4.34 16.86
N ILE A 152 -17.85 -3.88 16.63
CA ILE A 152 -18.91 -3.81 17.66
C ILE A 152 -20.13 -4.52 17.10
#